data_AF-A0A4P7RIS7-F1
#
_entry.id   AF-A0A4P7RIS7-F1
#
_cell.length_a   1.000
_cell.length_b   1.000
_cell.length_c   1.000
_cell.angle_alpha   90.00
_cell.angle_beta   90.00
_cell.angle_gamma   90.00
#
_symmetry.space_group_name_H-M   'P 1'
#
loop_
_entity.id
_entity.type
_entity.pdbx_description
1 polymer ?
#
loop_
_entity_poly.entity_id
_entity_poly.type
_entity_poly.pdbx_seq_one_letter_code
_entity_poly.pdbx_strand_id
1 'polypeptide(L)' 'MAEHKNDMHDDESRARIERARLARIFGDVLPETTSDERTGSEDTRSDEWFDRERPPHHF' A
#
# COMPACT_ATOMS: atom_id res chain seq x y z
N MET A 1 37.00 -11.90 -3.54
CA MET A 1 35.91 -11.67 -4.52
C MET A 1 34.65 -12.53 -4.29
N ALA A 2 34.58 -13.41 -3.27
CA ALA A 2 33.42 -14.29 -3.05
C ALA A 2 32.32 -13.71 -2.14
N GLU A 3 32.64 -12.71 -1.32
CA GLU A 3 31.74 -12.15 -0.28
C GLU A 3 30.54 -11.39 -0.86
N HIS A 4 30.78 -10.58 -1.90
CA HIS A 4 29.77 -9.75 -2.57
C HIS A 4 28.59 -10.54 -3.15
N LYS A 5 28.78 -11.83 -3.44
CA LYS A 5 27.71 -12.66 -3.96
C LYS A 5 26.73 -13.08 -2.88
N ASN A 6 27.17 -13.30 -1.63
CA ASN A 6 26.28 -13.72 -0.55
C ASN A 6 25.33 -12.60 -0.12
N ASP A 7 25.81 -11.36 -0.02
CA ASP A 7 24.96 -10.21 0.36
C ASP A 7 23.78 -10.03 -0.61
N MET A 8 24.02 -10.17 -1.91
CA MET A 8 22.98 -10.06 -2.94
C MET A 8 21.89 -11.13 -2.80
N HIS A 9 22.23 -12.36 -2.39
CA HIS A 9 21.24 -13.42 -2.17
C HIS A 9 20.41 -13.17 -0.91
N ASP A 10 21.01 -12.54 0.11
CA ASP A 10 20.33 -12.18 1.34
C ASP A 10 19.33 -11.02 1.09
N ASP A 11 19.73 -10.03 0.29
CA ASP A 11 18.87 -8.92 -0.13
C ASP A 11 17.67 -9.40 -0.97
N GLU A 12 17.91 -10.32 -1.92
CA GLU A 12 16.84 -10.89 -2.73
C GLU A 12 15.84 -11.69 -1.89
N SER A 13 16.34 -12.41 -0.88
CA SER A 13 15.53 -13.16 0.08
C SER A 13 14.67 -12.22 0.94
N ARG A 14 15.24 -11.11 1.41
CA ARG A 14 14.50 -10.08 2.17
C ARG A 14 13.43 -9.41 1.31
N ALA A 15 13.78 -9.03 0.09
CA ALA A 15 12.83 -8.44 -0.86
C ALA A 15 11.65 -9.38 -1.16
N ARG A 16 11.91 -10.69 -1.24
CA ARG A 16 10.86 -11.70 -1.41
C ARG A 16 9.92 -11.79 -0.20
N ILE A 17 10.46 -11.78 1.01
CA ILE A 17 9.66 -11.82 2.25
C ILE A 17 8.80 -10.56 2.38
N GLU A 18 9.38 -9.40 2.08
CA GLU A 18 8.66 -8.12 2.15
C GLU A 18 7.53 -8.07 1.12
N ARG A 19 7.77 -8.52 -0.11
CA ARG A 19 6.74 -8.62 -1.14
C ARG A 19 5.59 -9.55 -0.70
N ALA A 20 5.90 -10.69 -0.08
CA ALA A 20 4.87 -11.61 0.43
C ALA A 20 4.05 -11.00 1.57
N ARG A 21 4.69 -10.22 2.45
CA ARG A 21 4.01 -9.51 3.55
C ARG A 21 3.07 -8.43 3.02
N LEU A 22 3.51 -7.65 2.04
CA LEU A 22 2.68 -6.63 1.41
C LEU A 22 1.52 -7.26 0.66
N ALA A 23 1.76 -8.32 -0.11
CA ALA A 23 0.70 -9.03 -0.84
C ALA A 23 -0.36 -9.64 0.09
N ARG A 24 0.01 -10.06 1.30
CA ARG A 24 -0.95 -10.52 2.32
C ARG A 24 -1.92 -9.43 2.77
N ILE A 25 -1.48 -8.16 2.79
CA ILE A 25 -2.28 -7.02 3.26
C ILE A 25 -3.03 -6.37 2.10
N PHE A 26 -2.36 -6.18 0.96
CA PHE A 26 -2.84 -5.38 -0.16
C PHE A 26 -3.31 -6.21 -1.36
N GLY A 27 -3.04 -7.52 -1.37
CA GLY A 27 -3.20 -8.36 -2.56
C GLY A 27 -1.96 -8.35 -3.45
N ASP A 28 -1.91 -9.30 -4.37
CA ASP A 28 -0.86 -9.47 -5.38
C ASP A 28 -1.15 -8.71 -6.69
N VAL A 29 -2.42 -8.44 -6.97
CA VAL A 29 -2.88 -7.69 -8.13
C VAL A 29 -3.12 -6.24 -7.73
N LEU A 30 -2.32 -5.33 -8.28
CA LEU A 30 -2.59 -3.89 -8.22
C LEU A 30 -3.62 -3.52 -9.29
N PRO A 31 -4.52 -2.56 -9.03
CA PRO A 31 -5.41 -2.05 -10.05
C PRO A 31 -4.61 -1.39 -11.19
N GLU A 32 -5.11 -1.53 -12.42
CA GLU A 32 -4.51 -0.95 -13.64
C GLU A 32 -4.47 0.59 -13.63
N THR A 33 -5.29 1.22 -12.79
CA THR A 33 -5.38 2.68 -12.65
C THR A 33 -5.22 3.07 -11.19
N THR A 34 -4.49 4.16 -10.94
CA THR A 34 -4.43 4.76 -9.60
C THR A 34 -5.73 5.47 -9.22
N SER A 35 -5.90 5.77 -7.93
CA SER A 35 -7.12 6.44 -7.45
C SER A 35 -7.32 7.82 -8.09
N ASP A 36 -6.24 8.54 -8.40
CA ASP A 36 -6.28 9.87 -9.02
C ASP A 36 -6.64 9.82 -10.52
N GLU A 37 -6.37 8.71 -11.21
CA GLU A 37 -6.66 8.52 -12.64
C GLU A 37 -8.09 8.00 -12.90
N ARG A 38 -8.76 7.47 -11.88
CA ARG A 38 -10.06 6.82 -11.99
C ARG A 38 -11.19 7.86 -12.07
N THR A 39 -11.58 8.24 -13.29
CA THR A 39 -12.73 9.14 -13.53
C THR A 39 -14.06 8.42 -13.22
N GLY A 40 -14.95 9.02 -12.44
CA GLY A 40 -16.30 8.47 -12.18
C GLY A 40 -16.44 7.59 -10.93
N SER A 41 -15.35 7.39 -10.19
CA SER A 41 -15.39 6.97 -8.80
C SER A 41 -14.75 8.07 -7.97
N GLU A 42 -15.30 9.28 -8.08
CA GLU A 42 -15.33 10.15 -6.91
C GLU A 42 -16.08 9.33 -5.87
N ASP A 43 -15.33 8.60 -5.05
CA ASP A 43 -15.81 8.17 -3.75
C ASP A 43 -16.37 9.45 -3.16
N THR A 44 -17.69 9.57 -3.16
CA THR A 44 -18.39 10.31 -2.15
C THR A 44 -17.92 9.64 -0.86
N ARG A 45 -16.72 10.00 -0.38
CA ARG A 45 -16.37 9.86 1.02
C ARG A 45 -17.42 10.73 1.67
N SER A 46 -18.54 10.08 1.97
CA SER A 46 -19.75 10.73 2.40
C SER A 46 -19.35 11.64 3.54
N ASP A 47 -19.91 12.84 3.60
CA ASP A 47 -19.69 13.73 4.74
C ASP A 47 -19.88 12.97 6.07
N GLU A 48 -20.73 11.93 6.09
CA GLU A 48 -20.84 10.95 7.18
C GLU A 48 -19.52 10.32 7.68
N TRP A 49 -18.61 9.91 6.80
CA TRP A 49 -17.32 9.36 7.25
C TRP A 49 -16.48 10.47 7.88
N PHE A 50 -16.45 11.65 7.26
CA PHE A 50 -15.70 12.78 7.78
C PHE A 50 -16.23 13.25 9.13
N ASP A 51 -17.55 13.31 9.30
CA ASP A 51 -18.21 13.65 10.56
C ASP A 51 -17.96 12.61 11.65
N ARG A 52 -17.87 11.32 11.29
CA ARG A 52 -17.55 10.23 12.23
C ARG A 52 -16.10 10.24 12.70
N GLU A 53 -15.17 10.63 11.82
CA GLU A 53 -13.73 10.69 12.13
C GLU A 53 -13.29 12.07 12.65
N ARG A 54 -14.17 13.09 12.64
CA ARG A 54 -13.81 14.43 13.10
C ARG A 54 -13.56 14.41 14.62
N PRO A 55 -12.38 14.87 15.10
CA PRO A 55 -12.11 14.95 16.52
C PRO A 55 -13.10 15.88 17.24
N PRO A 56 -13.51 15.56 18.48
CA PRO A 56 -14.62 16.22 19.19
C PRO A 56 -14.36 17.68 19.59
N HIS A 57 -13.16 18.21 19.34
CA HIS A 57 -12.77 19.57 19.74
C HIS A 57 -12.67 20.56 18.57
N HIS A 58 -13.05 20.15 17.36
CA HIS A 58 -13.16 21.07 16.23
C HIS A 58 -14.60 21.56 16.09
N PHE A 59 -14.95 22.58 16.87
CA PHE A 59 -16.08 23.47 16.57
C PHE A 59 -15.60 24.63 15.71
#